data_AF-A0A1G1MGC8-F1
#
_entry.id   AF-A0A1G1MGC8-F1
#
_cell.length_a   1.000
_cell.length_b   1.000
_cell.length_c   1.000
_cell.angle_alpha   90.00
_cell.angle_beta   90.00
_cell.angle_gamma   90.00
#
_symmetry.space_group_name_H-M   'P 1'
#
loop_
_entity.id
_entity.type
_entity.pdbx_description
1 polymer ?
#
loop_
_entity_poly.entity_id
_entity_poly.type
_entity_poly.pdbx_seq_one_letter_code
_entity_poly.pdbx_strand_id
1 'polypeptide(L)'
;MEKKRSVGVTIFAVLLIIWGICGFTGAFLMAGYSYITGIGVNLAKPQLIICLLLYIPALISGIGALLLTSWARRLIIYLSVLFFGVCIFLIIVWAIGVVYVLTHPDINLARGQIMDGVLWFLNLGWSIILFWFFMRPSVKEQFQMASPSKGPI
;
A
#
# COMPACT_ATOMS: atom_id res chain seq x y z
N MET A 1 31.96 4.18 8.36
CA MET A 1 30.94 4.96 9.09
C MET A 1 29.76 4.06 9.39
N GLU A 2 29.40 3.89 10.66
CA GLU A 2 28.16 3.18 11.02
C GLU A 2 26.95 3.94 10.48
N LYS A 3 26.10 3.25 9.72
CA LYS A 3 24.88 3.83 9.16
C LYS A 3 23.91 4.10 10.31
N LYS A 4 23.79 5.36 10.75
CA LYS A 4 22.80 5.75 11.75
C LYS A 4 21.40 5.66 11.14
N ARG A 5 20.68 4.57 11.44
CA ARG A 5 19.30 4.33 10.99
C ARG A 5 18.33 4.96 11.98
N SER A 6 17.36 5.72 11.48
CA SER A 6 16.25 6.20 12.30
C SER A 6 15.29 5.05 12.63
N VAL A 7 14.84 5.00 13.88
CA VAL A 7 13.80 4.06 14.35
C VAL A 7 12.54 4.13 13.46
N GLY A 8 12.17 5.33 13.02
CA GLY A 8 11.00 5.52 12.15
C GLY A 8 11.13 4.79 10.81
N VAL A 9 12.30 4.83 10.17
CA VAL A 9 12.53 4.11 8.89
C VAL A 9 12.35 2.61 9.10
N THR A 10 12.85 2.05 10.20
CA THR A 10 12.66 0.64 10.55
C THR A 10 11.19 0.31 10.75
N ILE A 11 10.46 1.11 11.54
CA ILE A 11 9.03 0.88 11.80
C ILE A 11 8.23 0.90 10.50
N PHE A 12 8.39 1.94 9.68
CA PHE A 12 7.65 2.04 8.42
C PHE A 12 8.04 0.94 7.42
N ALA A 13 9.30 0.53 7.38
CA ALA A 13 9.73 -0.58 6.54
C ALA A 13 9.09 -1.91 6.96
N VAL A 14 9.03 -2.19 8.27
CA VAL A 14 8.35 -3.38 8.80
C VAL A 14 6.85 -3.32 8.53
N LEU A 15 6.20 -2.17 8.71
CA LEU A 15 4.78 -2.00 8.40
C LEU A 15 4.47 -2.20 6.91
N LEU A 16 5.33 -1.73 6.01
CA LEU A 16 5.22 -2.01 4.58
C LEU A 16 5.36 -3.50 4.25
N ILE A 17 6.27 -4.20 4.93
CA ILE A 17 6.42 -5.65 4.76
C ILE A 17 5.17 -6.37 5.26
N ILE A 18 4.70 -6.08 6.47
CA ILE A 18 3.49 -6.69 7.03
C ILE A 18 2.30 -6.44 6.11
N TRP A 19 2.09 -5.19 5.69
CA TRP A 19 1.01 -4.83 4.78
C TRP A 19 1.10 -5.58 3.46
N GLY A 20 2.30 -5.68 2.88
CA GLY A 20 2.55 -6.46 1.68
C GLY A 20 2.27 -7.95 1.84
N ILE A 21 2.66 -8.58 2.96
CA ILE A 21 2.40 -10.01 3.22
C ILE A 21 0.90 -10.25 3.39
N CYS A 22 0.23 -9.43 4.22
CA CYS A 22 -1.19 -9.54 4.47
C CYS A 22 -2.01 -9.34 3.20
N GLY A 23 -1.69 -8.30 2.42
CA GLY A 23 -2.35 -8.02 1.15
C GLY A 23 -2.11 -9.13 0.13
N PHE A 24 -0.88 -9.63 0.02
CA PHE A 24 -0.53 -10.71 -0.90
C PHE A 24 -1.29 -12.01 -0.57
N THR A 25 -1.28 -12.39 0.71
CA THR A 25 -1.96 -13.59 1.21
C THR A 25 -3.47 -13.47 1.01
N GLY A 26 -4.05 -12.32 1.37
CA GLY A 26 -5.49 -12.06 1.23
C GLY A 26 -5.94 -12.13 -0.23
N ALA A 27 -5.19 -11.51 -1.16
CA ALA A 27 -5.51 -11.57 -2.58
C ALA A 27 -5.40 -12.99 -3.15
N PHE A 28 -4.40 -13.77 -2.74
CA PHE A 28 -4.27 -15.17 -3.14
C PHE A 28 -5.40 -16.06 -2.61
N LEU A 29 -5.77 -15.89 -1.34
CA LEU A 29 -6.88 -16.64 -0.73
C LEU A 29 -8.21 -16.31 -1.42
N MET A 30 -8.46 -15.03 -1.70
CA MET A 30 -9.68 -14.60 -2.41
C MET A 30 -9.72 -15.09 -3.86
N ALA A 31 -8.59 -15.07 -4.57
CA ALA A 31 -8.48 -15.62 -5.91
C ALA A 31 -8.73 -17.14 -5.92
N GLY A 32 -8.14 -17.87 -4.95
CA GLY A 32 -8.35 -19.30 -4.77
C GLY A 32 -9.80 -19.64 -4.44
N TYR A 33 -10.43 -18.89 -3.53
CA TYR A 33 -11.84 -19.05 -3.20
C TYR A 33 -12.76 -18.82 -4.42
N SER A 34 -12.50 -17.76 -5.18
CA SER A 34 -13.28 -17.42 -6.39
C SER A 34 -13.12 -18.49 -7.49
N TYR A 35 -11.94 -19.12 -7.59
CA TYR A 35 -11.69 -20.22 -8.51
C TYR A 35 -12.42 -21.50 -8.10
N ILE A 36 -12.42 -21.85 -6.81
CA ILE A 36 -13.05 -23.06 -6.27
C ILE A 36 -14.58 -22.97 -6.34
N THR A 37 -15.15 -21.81 -6.00
CA THR A 37 -16.61 -21.64 -5.95
C THR A 37 -17.24 -21.38 -7.31
N GLY A 38 -16.45 -21.08 -8.35
CA GLY A 38 -16.95 -20.68 -9.67
C GLY A 38 -17.66 -19.31 -9.70
N ILE A 39 -17.92 -18.73 -8.53
CA ILE A 39 -18.53 -17.41 -8.36
C ILE A 39 -17.42 -16.38 -8.55
N GLY A 40 -17.30 -15.85 -9.76
CA GLY A 40 -16.46 -14.67 -10.00
C GLY A 40 -15.04 -14.98 -10.49
N VAL A 41 -14.87 -15.90 -11.46
CA VAL A 41 -13.61 -16.03 -12.23
C VAL A 41 -13.15 -14.67 -12.82
N ASN A 42 -14.10 -13.77 -13.10
CA ASN A 42 -13.83 -12.40 -13.55
C ASN A 42 -13.30 -11.46 -12.45
N LEU A 43 -13.51 -11.77 -11.16
CA LEU A 43 -13.01 -11.01 -10.02
C LEU A 43 -11.60 -11.47 -9.60
N ALA A 44 -11.23 -12.73 -9.84
CA ALA A 44 -9.91 -13.27 -9.53
C ALA A 44 -8.77 -12.58 -10.31
N LYS A 45 -9.00 -12.24 -11.59
CA LYS A 45 -7.98 -11.59 -12.44
C LYS A 45 -7.60 -10.18 -11.95
N PRO A 46 -8.56 -9.26 -11.70
CA PRO A 46 -8.26 -7.96 -11.09
C PRO A 46 -7.56 -8.07 -9.73
N GLN A 47 -7.95 -9.02 -8.89
CA GLN A 47 -7.37 -9.22 -7.57
C GLN A 47 -5.89 -9.61 -7.64
N LEU A 48 -5.53 -10.50 -8.55
CA LEU A 48 -4.12 -10.86 -8.81
C LEU A 48 -3.32 -9.69 -9.39
N ILE A 49 -3.93 -8.87 -10.26
CA ILE A 49 -3.29 -7.66 -10.80
C ILE A 49 -3.00 -6.65 -9.69
N ILE A 50 -3.97 -6.40 -8.80
CA ILE A 50 -3.79 -5.55 -7.61
C ILE A 50 -2.64 -6.10 -6.74
N CYS A 51 -2.56 -7.42 -6.60
CA CYS A 51 -1.53 -8.10 -5.84
C CYS A 51 -0.12 -7.83 -6.39
N LEU A 52 0.04 -7.95 -7.71
CA LEU A 52 1.29 -7.67 -8.42
C LEU A 52 1.67 -6.19 -8.42
N LEU A 53 0.68 -5.29 -8.52
CA LEU A 53 0.93 -3.86 -8.69
C LEU A 53 1.11 -3.09 -7.38
N LEU A 54 0.53 -3.58 -6.28
CA LEU A 54 0.56 -2.86 -5.00
C LEU A 54 1.34 -3.61 -3.91
N TYR A 55 1.03 -4.88 -3.67
CA TYR A 55 1.58 -5.59 -2.52
C TYR A 55 3.02 -6.06 -2.74
N ILE A 56 3.35 -6.59 -3.92
CA ILE A 56 4.74 -6.99 -4.22
C ILE A 56 5.69 -5.79 -4.21
N PRO A 57 5.39 -4.65 -4.88
CA PRO A 57 6.24 -3.47 -4.80
C PRO A 57 6.38 -2.95 -3.37
N ALA A 58 5.33 -3.03 -2.55
CA ALA A 58 5.41 -2.64 -1.14
C ALA A 58 6.37 -3.54 -0.34
N LEU A 59 6.30 -4.86 -0.53
CA LEU A 59 7.26 -5.82 0.06
C LEU A 59 8.69 -5.48 -0.33
N ILE A 60 8.94 -5.34 -1.64
CA ILE A 60 10.27 -5.03 -2.18
C ILE A 60 10.78 -3.70 -1.63
N SER A 61 9.89 -2.69 -1.54
CA SER A 61 10.22 -1.37 -1.03
C SER A 61 10.51 -1.37 0.48
N GLY A 62 9.78 -2.19 1.26
CA GLY A 62 10.02 -2.37 2.70
C GLY A 62 11.35 -3.07 2.97
N ILE A 63 11.65 -4.16 2.24
CA ILE A 63 12.96 -4.84 2.33
C ILE A 63 14.08 -3.88 1.90
N GLY A 64 13.90 -3.17 0.78
CA GLY A 64 14.87 -2.17 0.33
C GLY A 64 15.07 -1.03 1.33
N ALA A 65 14.01 -0.62 2.04
CA ALA A 65 14.10 0.37 3.11
C ALA A 65 14.87 -0.15 4.33
N LEU A 66 14.72 -1.43 4.71
CA LEU A 66 15.56 -2.08 5.71
C LEU A 66 17.03 -2.19 5.30
N LEU A 67 17.31 -2.22 4.00
CA LEU A 67 18.68 -2.21 3.45
C LEU A 67 19.20 -0.79 3.18
N LEU A 68 18.38 0.24 3.43
CA LEU A 68 18.65 1.65 3.15
C LEU A 68 19.05 1.90 1.68
N THR A 69 18.47 1.17 0.73
CA THR A 69 18.81 1.34 -0.69
C THR A 69 18.18 2.62 -1.26
N SER A 70 18.96 3.38 -2.05
CA SER A 70 18.54 4.68 -2.56
C SER A 70 17.34 4.62 -3.52
N TRP A 71 17.14 3.47 -4.19
CA TRP A 71 15.98 3.22 -5.03
C TRP A 71 14.71 2.93 -4.21
N ALA A 72 14.82 2.32 -3.03
CA ALA A 72 13.65 1.96 -2.23
C ALA A 72 12.87 3.19 -1.75
N ARG A 73 13.57 4.25 -1.33
CA ARG A 73 12.90 5.51 -0.97
C ARG A 73 12.07 6.07 -2.13
N ARG A 74 12.64 6.09 -3.35
CA ARG A 74 11.93 6.59 -4.53
C ARG A 74 10.72 5.73 -4.84
N LEU A 75 10.87 4.40 -4.74
CA LEU A 75 9.79 3.46 -4.95
C LEU A 75 8.65 3.68 -3.93
N ILE A 76 8.95 3.85 -2.64
CA ILE A 76 7.93 4.12 -1.61
C ILE A 76 7.17 5.42 -1.92
N ILE A 77 7.87 6.47 -2.34
CA ILE A 77 7.24 7.75 -2.69
C ILE A 77 6.28 7.56 -3.88
N TYR A 78 6.74 6.90 -4.96
CA TYR A 78 5.88 6.66 -6.12
C TYR A 78 4.69 5.75 -5.80
N LEU A 79 4.89 4.70 -5.00
CA LEU A 79 3.81 3.84 -4.53
C LEU A 79 2.82 4.60 -3.67
N SER A 80 3.28 5.53 -2.82
CA SER A 80 2.40 6.35 -1.99
C SER A 80 1.51 7.26 -2.84
N VAL A 81 2.05 7.88 -3.89
CA VAL A 81 1.27 8.71 -4.82
C VAL A 81 0.27 7.87 -5.63
N LEU A 82 0.71 6.72 -6.15
CA LEU A 82 -0.18 5.79 -6.87
C LEU A 82 -1.33 5.34 -5.96
N PHE A 83 -0.99 4.90 -4.75
CA PHE A 83 -1.95 4.41 -3.77
C PHE A 83 -2.93 5.50 -3.31
N PHE A 84 -2.45 6.74 -3.16
CA PHE A 84 -3.30 7.90 -2.89
C PHE A 84 -4.35 8.11 -3.99
N GLY A 85 -3.93 8.07 -5.27
CA GLY A 85 -4.84 8.18 -6.41
C GLY A 85 -5.88 7.05 -6.44
N VAL A 86 -5.46 5.82 -6.17
CA VAL A 86 -6.37 4.66 -6.05
C VAL A 86 -7.36 4.84 -4.90
N CYS A 87 -6.91 5.32 -3.73
CA CYS A 87 -7.79 5.57 -2.60
C CYS A 87 -8.84 6.65 -2.91
N ILE A 88 -8.46 7.75 -3.57
CA ILE A 88 -9.44 8.78 -3.99
C ILE A 88 -10.48 8.19 -4.93
N PHE A 89 -10.05 7.43 -5.94
CA PHE A 89 -10.96 6.77 -6.87
C PHE A 89 -11.94 5.85 -6.15
N LEU A 90 -11.45 5.02 -5.21
CA LEU A 90 -12.28 4.10 -4.45
C LEU A 90 -13.21 4.80 -3.47
N ILE A 91 -12.81 5.93 -2.88
CA ILE A 91 -13.69 6.78 -2.05
C ILE A 91 -14.83 7.35 -2.89
N ILE A 92 -14.57 7.75 -4.14
CA ILE A 92 -15.63 8.22 -5.05
C ILE A 92 -16.61 7.08 -5.36
N VAL A 93 -16.12 5.88 -5.69
CA VAL A 93 -16.95 4.70 -5.93
C VAL A 93 -17.77 4.33 -4.69
N TRP A 94 -17.14 4.36 -3.52
CA TRP A 94 -17.79 4.14 -2.24
C TRP A 94 -18.90 5.15 -1.97
N ALA A 95 -18.68 6.44 -2.24
CA ALA A 95 -19.69 7.47 -2.06
C ALA A 95 -20.96 7.21 -2.90
N ILE A 96 -20.81 6.66 -4.11
CA ILE A 96 -21.94 6.21 -4.94
C ILE A 96 -22.67 5.04 -4.26
N GLY A 97 -21.94 4.09 -3.69
CA GLY A 97 -22.49 2.98 -2.91
C GLY A 97 -23.27 3.44 -1.67
N VAL A 98 -22.80 4.49 -0.98
CA VAL A 98 -23.52 5.10 0.15
C VAL A 98 -24.85 5.68 -0.30
N VAL A 99 -24.90 6.41 -1.42
CA VAL A 99 -26.16 6.94 -1.98
C VAL A 99 -27.14 5.80 -2.29
N TYR A 100 -26.64 4.69 -2.84
CA TYR A 100 -27.48 3.52 -3.11
C TYR A 100 -28.10 2.96 -1.82
N VAL A 101 -27.32 2.76 -0.76
CA VAL A 101 -27.83 2.29 0.54
C VAL A 101 -28.88 3.22 1.13
N LEU A 102 -28.70 4.54 1.00
CA LEU A 102 -29.68 5.51 1.50
C LEU A 102 -31.02 5.41 0.78
N THR A 103 -31.02 4.99 -0.49
CA THR A 103 -32.24 4.79 -1.30
C THR A 103 -32.84 3.38 -1.15
N HIS A 104 -32.03 2.39 -0.77
CA HIS A 104 -32.43 1.00 -0.59
C HIS A 104 -31.97 0.52 0.80
N PRO A 105 -32.74 0.81 1.87
CA PRO A 105 -32.28 0.60 3.23
C PRO A 105 -32.17 -0.89 3.56
N ASP A 106 -30.94 -1.40 3.49
CA ASP A 106 -30.53 -2.72 3.97
C ASP A 106 -29.43 -2.53 5.02
N ILE A 107 -29.67 -3.04 6.24
CA ILE A 107 -28.78 -2.86 7.38
C ILE A 107 -27.42 -3.56 7.19
N ASN A 108 -27.40 -4.69 6.47
CA ASN A 108 -26.18 -5.43 6.21
C ASN A 108 -25.35 -4.72 5.16
N LEU A 109 -26.00 -4.22 4.11
CA LEU A 109 -25.33 -3.42 3.08
C LEU A 109 -24.77 -2.11 3.66
N ALA A 110 -25.53 -1.44 4.54
CA ALA A 110 -25.09 -0.24 5.25
C ALA A 110 -23.84 -0.48 6.11
N ARG A 111 -23.80 -1.59 6.87
CA ARG A 111 -22.63 -1.98 7.66
C ARG A 111 -21.41 -2.22 6.77
N GLY A 112 -21.59 -2.92 5.65
CA GLY A 112 -20.54 -3.13 4.66
C GLY A 112 -19.97 -1.81 4.13
N GLN A 113 -20.84 -0.88 3.73
CA GLN A 113 -20.41 0.44 3.27
C GLN A 113 -19.66 1.22 4.37
N ILE A 114 -20.09 1.18 5.62
CA ILE A 114 -19.36 1.87 6.71
C ILE A 114 -17.94 1.28 6.85
N MET A 115 -17.80 -0.05 6.85
CA MET A 115 -16.50 -0.71 6.96
C MET A 115 -15.59 -0.37 5.78
N ASP A 116 -16.13 -0.39 4.55
CA ASP A 116 -15.38 -0.03 3.34
C ASP A 116 -14.92 1.43 3.40
N GLY A 117 -15.80 2.34 3.81
CA GLY A 117 -15.47 3.76 3.97
C GLY A 117 -14.30 3.95 4.93
N VAL A 118 -14.41 3.39 6.15
CA VAL A 118 -13.33 3.45 7.15
C VAL A 118 -12.03 2.90 6.59
N LEU A 119 -12.06 1.76 5.90
CA LEU A 119 -10.88 1.17 5.30
C LEU A 119 -10.23 2.09 4.27
N TRP A 120 -11.00 2.70 3.36
CA TRP A 120 -10.45 3.57 2.32
C TRP A 120 -9.88 4.88 2.88
N PHE A 121 -10.53 5.49 3.89
CA PHE A 121 -10.00 6.68 4.56
C PHE A 121 -8.73 6.40 5.37
N LEU A 122 -8.66 5.25 6.05
CA LEU A 122 -7.43 4.84 6.75
C LEU A 122 -6.28 4.60 5.76
N ASN A 123 -6.55 3.95 4.64
CA ASN A 123 -5.55 3.73 3.58
C ASN A 123 -5.11 5.06 2.93
N LEU A 124 -6.03 6.01 2.74
CA LEU A 124 -5.68 7.36 2.28
C LEU A 124 -4.74 8.05 3.27
N GLY A 125 -5.07 8.04 4.57
CA GLY A 125 -4.21 8.59 5.61
C GLY A 125 -2.82 7.94 5.65
N TRP A 126 -2.77 6.61 5.51
CA TRP A 126 -1.51 5.85 5.44
C TRP A 126 -0.62 6.29 4.27
N SER A 127 -1.22 6.49 3.08
CA SER A 127 -0.48 6.97 1.90
C SER A 127 0.15 8.35 2.11
N ILE A 128 -0.56 9.26 2.78
CA ILE A 128 -0.08 10.62 3.09
C ILE A 128 1.08 10.55 4.08
N ILE A 129 0.95 9.74 5.14
CA ILE A 129 1.98 9.57 6.17
C ILE A 129 3.27 9.02 5.56
N LEU A 130 3.17 7.98 4.73
CA LEU A 130 4.32 7.40 4.03
C LEU A 130 4.99 8.43 3.11
N PHE A 131 4.21 9.09 2.26
CA PHE A 131 4.72 10.10 1.34
C PHE A 131 5.50 11.19 2.10
N TRP A 132 4.87 11.77 3.12
CA TRP A 132 5.45 12.87 3.85
C TRP A 132 6.69 12.45 4.67
N PHE A 133 6.64 11.29 5.33
CA PHE A 133 7.77 10.77 6.12
C PHE A 133 9.01 10.52 5.25
N PHE A 134 8.85 9.82 4.12
CA PHE A 134 9.98 9.48 3.23
C PHE A 134 10.49 10.64 2.36
N MET A 135 9.74 11.74 2.29
CA MET A 135 10.18 13.00 1.69
C MET A 135 11.07 13.85 2.61
N ARG A 136 11.08 13.60 3.93
CA ARG A 136 11.86 14.40 4.89
C ARG A 136 13.37 14.36 4.56
N PRO A 137 14.09 15.51 4.61
CA PRO A 137 15.52 15.57 4.33
C PRO A 137 16.36 14.60 5.19
N SER A 138 16.08 14.56 6.50
CA SER A 138 16.78 13.66 7.44
C SER A 138 16.59 12.18 7.14
N VAL A 139 15.48 11.80 6.49
CA VAL A 139 15.25 10.44 6.00
C VAL A 139 16.02 10.23 4.69
N LYS A 140 15.92 11.18 3.75
CA LYS A 140 16.65 11.15 2.47
C LYS A 140 18.16 10.94 2.63
N GLU A 141 18.78 11.62 3.59
CA GLU A 141 20.22 11.52 3.87
C GLU A 141 20.65 10.09 4.26
N GLN A 142 19.83 9.36 5.01
CA GLN A 142 20.09 7.97 5.41
C GLN A 142 20.18 7.02 4.20
N PHE A 143 19.47 7.32 3.12
CA PHE A 143 19.48 6.55 1.88
C PHE A 143 20.61 6.94 0.91
N GLN A 144 21.22 8.11 1.09
CA GLN A 144 22.32 8.59 0.22
C GLN A 144 23.68 8.08 0.69
N MET A 145 23.90 7.99 2.02
CA MET A 145 25.11 7.41 2.61
C MET A 145 25.31 5.92 2.27
N ALA A 146 24.28 5.25 1.75
CA ALA A 146 24.29 3.84 1.41
C ALA A 146 24.62 3.54 -0.07
N SER A 147 24.69 4.56 -0.95
CA SER A 147 25.17 4.33 -2.31
C SER A 147 26.70 4.28 -2.31
N PRO A 148 27.33 3.27 -2.91
CA PRO A 148 28.77 3.29 -3.10
C PRO A 148 29.10 4.57 -3.89
N SER A 149 29.97 5.41 -3.32
CA SER A 149 30.54 6.52 -4.06
C SER A 149 31.06 5.94 -5.38
N LYS A 150 30.51 6.39 -6.51
CA LYS A 150 31.22 6.22 -7.77
C LYS A 150 32.59 6.84 -7.52
N GLY A 151 33.62 6.00 -7.46
CA GLY A 151 35.00 6.46 -7.33
C GLY A 151 35.30 7.44 -8.46
N PRO A 152 36.29 8.33 -8.28
CA PRO A 152 36.68 9.25 -9.33
C PRO A 152 37.03 8.45 -10.59
N ILE A 153 36.37 8.80 -11.69
CA ILE A 153 36.72 8.36 -13.05
C ILE A 153 37.88 9.22 -13.52
#